data_AF-A0ABD1TQ18-F1
#
_entry.id   AF-A0ABD1TQ18-F1
#
_cell.length_a   1.000
_cell.length_b   1.000
_cell.length_c   1.000
_cell.angle_alpha   90.00
_cell.angle_beta   90.00
_cell.angle_gamma   90.00
#
_symmetry.space_group_name_H-M   'P 1'
#
loop_
_entity.id
_entity.type
_entity.pdbx_description
1 polymer ?
#
loop_
_entity_poly.entity_id
_entity_poly.type
_entity_poly.pdbx_seq_one_letter_code
_entity_poly.pdbx_strand_id
1 'polypeptide(L)'
;MAYDSLLSLTQTLEQILHSDDKCQVLHETEKQIGRSLLEKVRFLLSFLEDHSHKNSETIRCLEGKIRVAAYEAEDIIESQIDISDQIVSDSRNPCERCGV
;
A
#
# COMPACT_ATOMS: atom_id res chain seq x y z
N MET A 1 3.18 9.37 -13.59
CA MET A 1 2.69 8.47 -14.67
C MET A 1 2.14 7.20 -14.05
N ALA A 2 1.49 6.32 -14.80
CA ALA A 2 0.99 5.05 -14.25
C ALA A 2 2.13 4.21 -13.63
N TYR A 3 3.29 4.22 -14.28
CA TYR A 3 4.51 3.59 -13.78
C TYR A 3 4.92 4.14 -12.41
N ASP A 4 5.10 5.46 -12.28
CA ASP A 4 5.51 6.08 -11.02
C ASP A 4 4.52 5.81 -9.88
N SER A 5 3.20 5.82 -10.18
CA SER A 5 2.16 5.51 -9.19
C SER A 5 2.22 4.06 -8.72
N LEU A 6 2.44 3.10 -9.62
CA LEU A 6 2.61 1.70 -9.23
C LEU A 6 3.93 1.46 -8.49
N LEU A 7 4.99 2.19 -8.84
CA LEU A 7 6.27 2.12 -8.14
C LEU A 7 6.12 2.61 -6.70
N SER A 8 5.42 3.73 -6.50
CA SER A 8 5.06 4.25 -5.18
C SER A 8 4.26 3.22 -4.37
N LEU A 9 3.17 2.67 -4.95
CA LEU A 9 2.35 1.65 -4.30
C LEU A 9 3.15 0.39 -3.94
N THR A 10 4.10 -0.02 -4.79
CA THR A 10 5.01 -1.15 -4.53
C THR A 10 5.84 -0.88 -3.27
N GLN A 11 6.43 0.32 -3.16
CA GLN A 11 7.24 0.72 -2.02
C GLN A 11 6.41 0.76 -0.73
N THR A 12 5.20 1.31 -0.79
CA THR A 12 4.27 1.35 0.34
C THR A 12 3.89 -0.06 0.81
N LEU A 13 3.55 -0.96 -0.12
CA LEU A 13 3.23 -2.36 0.21
C LEU A 13 4.43 -3.11 0.80
N GLU A 14 5.63 -2.91 0.25
CA GLU A 14 6.85 -3.52 0.78
C GLU A 14 7.14 -3.03 2.19
N GLN A 15 7.00 -1.72 2.45
CA GLN A 15 7.15 -1.17 3.79
C GLN A 15 6.17 -1.82 4.77
N ILE A 16 4.89 -1.90 4.42
CA ILE A 16 3.86 -2.48 5.30
C ILE A 16 4.10 -3.98 5.56
N LEU A 17 4.48 -4.74 4.53
CA LEU A 17 4.69 -6.19 4.66
C LEU A 17 5.98 -6.56 5.40
N HIS A 18 7.00 -5.70 5.33
CA HIS A 18 8.32 -5.92 5.94
C HIS A 18 8.50 -5.18 7.28
N SER A 19 7.56 -4.31 7.66
CA SER A 19 7.58 -3.65 8.96
C SER A 19 7.36 -4.69 10.06
N ASP A 20 8.41 -4.97 10.83
CA ASP A 20 8.37 -5.79 12.05
C ASP A 20 7.83 -4.97 13.25
N ASP A 21 7.06 -3.92 12.96
CA ASP A 21 6.62 -2.97 13.96
C ASP A 21 5.53 -3.60 14.82
N LYS A 22 5.81 -3.71 16.11
CA LYS A 22 5.00 -4.42 17.10
C LYS A 22 3.60 -3.83 17.29
N CYS A 23 3.33 -2.65 16.70
CA CYS A 23 2.04 -1.97 16.74
C CYS A 23 1.06 -2.39 15.64
N GLN A 24 1.54 -2.92 14.50
CA GLN A 24 0.67 -3.36 13.39
C GLN A 24 0.88 -4.85 13.14
N VAL A 25 0.30 -5.68 14.01
CA VAL A 25 0.26 -7.13 13.78
C VAL A 25 -0.75 -7.42 12.68
N LEU A 26 -0.32 -7.33 11.42
CA LEU A 26 -1.11 -7.84 10.31
C LEU A 26 -1.30 -9.35 10.48
N HIS A 27 -2.55 -9.79 10.40
CA HIS A 27 -2.91 -11.20 10.37
C HIS A 27 -2.27 -11.87 9.14
N GLU A 28 -1.99 -13.18 9.21
CA GLU A 28 -1.37 -13.89 8.07
C GLU A 28 -2.21 -13.77 6.79
N THR A 29 -3.54 -13.68 6.92
CA THR A 29 -4.46 -13.42 5.81
C THR A 29 -4.21 -12.06 5.15
N GLU A 30 -3.99 -11.00 5.94
CA GLU A 30 -3.72 -9.65 5.43
C GLU A 30 -2.34 -9.61 4.75
N LYS A 31 -1.34 -10.30 5.32
CA LYS A 31 -0.03 -10.47 4.68
C LYS A 31 -0.13 -11.22 3.35
N GLN A 32 -0.97 -12.25 3.26
CA GLN A 32 -1.21 -12.97 2.01
C GLN A 32 -1.89 -12.09 0.96
N ILE A 33 -2.89 -11.30 1.37
CA ILE A 33 -3.56 -10.34 0.48
C ILE A 33 -2.55 -9.28 -0.01
N GLY A 34 -1.75 -8.72 0.89
CA GLY A 34 -0.72 -7.75 0.53
C GLY A 34 0.34 -8.31 -0.42
N ARG A 35 0.81 -9.55 -0.20
CA ARG A 35 1.72 -10.25 -1.13
C ARG A 35 1.08 -10.45 -2.50
N SER A 36 -0.18 -10.87 -2.55
CA SER A 36 -0.91 -11.04 -3.82
C SER A 36 -1.11 -9.72 -4.56
N LEU A 37 -1.38 -8.64 -3.83
CA LEU A 37 -1.47 -7.30 -4.40
C LEU A 37 -0.11 -6.85 -4.96
N LEU A 38 0.98 -7.07 -4.22
CA LEU A 38 2.34 -6.77 -4.67
C LEU A 38 2.70 -7.49 -5.97
N GLU A 39 2.34 -8.78 -6.10
CA GLU A 39 2.52 -9.54 -7.35
C GLU A 39 1.76 -8.91 -8.53
N LYS A 40 0.51 -8.48 -8.31
CA LYS A 40 -0.29 -7.82 -9.35
C LYS A 40 0.30 -6.47 -9.76
N VAL A 41 0.77 -5.68 -8.79
CA VAL A 41 1.41 -4.38 -9.06
C VAL A 41 2.71 -4.57 -9.85
N ARG A 42 3.54 -5.55 -9.49
CA ARG A 42 4.76 -5.89 -10.24
C ARG A 42 4.46 -6.36 -11.66
N PHE A 43 3.42 -7.16 -11.85
CA PHE A 43 2.94 -7.53 -13.19
C PHE A 43 2.57 -6.29 -14.02
N LEU A 44 1.83 -5.34 -13.43
CA LEU A 44 1.45 -4.11 -14.12
C LEU A 44 2.66 -3.23 -14.44
N LEU A 45 3.65 -3.13 -13.55
CA LEU A 45 4.92 -2.43 -13.83
C LEU A 45 5.63 -3.02 -15.05
N SER A 46 5.81 -4.34 -15.08
CA SER A 46 6.41 -5.04 -16.22
C SER A 46 5.61 -4.82 -17.51
N PHE A 47 4.26 -4.89 -17.43
CA PHE A 47 3.40 -4.62 -18.57
C PHE A 47 3.59 -3.19 -19.11
N LEU A 48 3.70 -2.19 -18.23
CA LEU A 48 3.94 -0.81 -18.63
C LEU A 48 5.32 -0.63 -19.24
N GLU A 49 6.37 -1.28 -18.71
CA GLU A 49 7.70 -1.25 -19.30
C GLU A 49 7.69 -1.80 -20.72
N ASP A 50 7.13 -3.00 -20.92
CA ASP A 50 7.06 -3.72 -22.20
C ASP A 50 6.19 -3.01 -23.26
N HIS A 51 5.26 -2.17 -22.81
CA HIS A 51 4.28 -1.51 -23.69
C HIS A 51 4.42 0.02 -23.76
N SER A 52 5.32 0.65 -23.00
CA SER A 52 5.45 2.12 -22.99
C SER A 52 5.79 2.73 -24.36
N HIS A 53 6.42 1.94 -25.24
CA HIS A 53 6.84 2.35 -26.58
C HIS A 53 5.72 2.13 -27.61
N LYS A 54 4.70 1.35 -27.25
CA LYS A 54 3.50 1.14 -28.07
C LYS A 54 2.54 2.29 -27.79
N ASN A 55 2.76 3.42 -28.48
CA ASN A 55 1.93 4.63 -28.42
C ASN A 55 0.55 4.45 -29.08
N SER A 56 -0.17 3.39 -28.70
CA SER A 56 -1.56 3.17 -29.09
C SER A 56 -2.48 3.87 -28.10
N GLU A 57 -3.58 4.42 -28.60
CA GLU A 57 -4.60 5.07 -27.78
C GLU A 57 -5.15 4.14 -26.69
N THR A 58 -5.27 2.84 -26.99
CA THR A 58 -5.67 1.81 -26.03
C THR A 58 -4.71 1.69 -24.86
N ILE A 59 -3.39 1.70 -25.11
CA ILE A 59 -2.38 1.64 -24.05
C ILE A 59 -2.41 2.90 -23.18
N ARG A 60 -2.53 4.09 -23.78
CA ARG A 60 -2.72 5.34 -23.02
C ARG A 60 -3.98 5.35 -22.15
N CYS A 61 -5.08 4.79 -22.65
CA CYS A 61 -6.31 4.66 -21.87
C CYS A 61 -6.13 3.71 -20.68
N LEU A 62 -5.45 2.57 -20.90
CA LEU A 62 -5.13 1.62 -19.83
C LEU A 62 -4.20 2.23 -18.78
N GLU A 63 -3.15 2.94 -19.18
CA GLU A 63 -2.27 3.68 -18.27
C GLU A 63 -3.04 4.64 -17.38
N GLY A 64 -3.98 5.41 -17.96
CA GLY A 64 -4.83 6.32 -17.19
C GLY A 64 -5.62 5.60 -16.10
N LYS A 65 -6.23 4.46 -16.42
CA LYS A 65 -7.01 3.64 -15.48
C LYS A 65 -6.13 3.01 -14.40
N ILE A 66 -4.97 2.48 -14.78
CA ILE A 66 -4.00 1.88 -13.86
C ILE A 66 -3.53 2.93 -12.84
N ARG A 67 -3.22 4.14 -13.31
CA ARG A 67 -2.80 5.24 -12.45
C ARG A 67 -3.86 5.60 -11.42
N VAL A 68 -5.12 5.74 -11.84
CA VAL A 68 -6.23 6.08 -10.92
C VAL A 68 -6.42 4.98 -9.88
N ALA A 69 -6.44 3.71 -10.31
CA ALA A 69 -6.58 2.59 -9.40
C ALA A 69 -5.40 2.47 -8.41
N ALA A 70 -4.18 2.82 -8.82
CA ALA A 70 -3.02 2.83 -7.93
C ALA A 70 -3.16 3.89 -6.83
N TYR A 71 -3.56 5.11 -7.18
CA TYR A 71 -3.80 6.16 -6.17
C TYR A 71 -4.95 5.81 -5.22
N GLU A 72 -6.07 5.29 -5.74
CA GLU A 72 -7.18 4.84 -4.89
C GLU A 72 -6.74 3.73 -3.92
N ALA A 73 -5.85 2.83 -4.36
CA ALA A 73 -5.31 1.79 -3.50
C ALA A 73 -4.38 2.37 -2.41
N GLU A 74 -3.51 3.32 -2.74
CA GLU A 74 -2.68 4.02 -1.76
C GLU A 74 -3.54 4.73 -0.71
N ASP A 75 -4.53 5.54 -1.13
CA ASP A 75 -5.45 6.25 -0.22
C ASP A 75 -6.20 5.30 0.74
N ILE A 76 -6.66 4.15 0.23
CA ILE A 76 -7.35 3.15 1.06
C ILE A 76 -6.38 2.52 2.06
N ILE A 77 -5.15 2.20 1.63
CA ILE A 77 -4.14 1.59 2.51
C ILE A 77 -3.71 2.56 3.60
N GLU A 78 -3.37 3.80 3.24
CA GLU A 78 -2.96 4.86 4.17
C GLU A 78 -4.07 5.18 5.19
N SER A 79 -5.33 5.30 4.74
CA SER A 79 -6.44 5.56 5.65
C SER A 79 -6.68 4.44 6.67
N GLN A 80 -6.44 3.17 6.33
CA GLN A 80 -6.56 2.05 7.27
C GLN A 80 -5.41 2.01 8.28
N ILE A 81 -4.22 2.45 7.88
CA ILE A 81 -3.05 2.63 8.76
C ILE A 81 -3.33 3.74 9.78
N ASP A 82 -3.81 4.91 9.31
CA ASP A 82 -4.15 6.05 10.18
C ASP A 82 -5.28 5.74 11.19
N ILE A 83 -6.23 4.88 10.82
CA ILE A 83 -7.28 4.41 11.75
C ILE A 83 -6.66 3.52 12.84
N SER A 84 -5.71 2.66 12.50
CA SER A 84 -5.06 1.76 13.47
C SER A 84 -4.23 2.53 14.50
N ASP A 85 -3.51 3.58 14.08
CA ASP A 85 -2.71 4.41 14.98
C ASP A 85 -3.57 5.24 15.96
N GLN A 86 -4.78 5.64 15.55
CA GLN A 86 -5.74 6.33 16.43
C GLN A 86 -6.32 5.41 17.51
N ILE A 87 -6.58 4.14 17.20
CA ILE A 87 -7.14 3.18 18.17
C ILE A 87 -6.09 2.77 19.22
N VAL A 88 -4.81 2.69 18.85
CA VAL A 88 -3.72 2.41 19.81
C VAL A 88 -3.51 3.57 20.79
N SER A 89 -3.74 4.80 20.34
CA SER A 89 -3.56 6.02 21.14
C SER A 89 -4.58 6.18 22.28
N ASP A 90 -5.78 5.60 22.15
CA ASP A 90 -6.84 5.68 23.17
C ASP A 90 -6.71 4.60 24.27
N SER A 91 -5.78 3.65 24.10
CA SER A 91 -5.53 2.58 25.09
C SER A 91 -4.32 2.86 26.00
N ARG A 92 -3.57 3.95 25.77
CA ARG A 92 -2.42 4.32 26.61
C ARG A 92 -2.88 5.25 27.75
N ASN A 93 -3.68 4.72 28.67
CA ASN A 93 -3.86 5.33 29.98
C ASN A 93 -2.48 5.44 30.67
N PRO A 94 -2.09 6.62 31.18
CA PRO A 94 -0.78 6.83 31.74
C PRO A 94 -0.63 6.04 33.04
N CYS A 95 0.45 5.25 33.13
CA CYS A 95 0.99 4.77 34.40
C CYS A 95 1.36 5.98 35.26
N GLU A 96 0.42 6.50 36.04
CA GLU A 96 0.72 7.33 37.19
C GLU A 96 0.43 6.57 38.48
N ARG A 97 1.38 6.68 39.40
CA ARG A 97 1.30 6.40 40.85
C ARG A 97 1.92 5.09 41.35
N CYS A 98 3.24 4.97 41.21
CA CYS A 98 4.05 4.47 42.33
C CYS A 98 4.39 5.65 43.24
N GLY A 99 3.86 5.64 44.46
CA GLY A 99 4.13 6.66 45.46
C GLY A 99 3.29 6.45 46.73
N VAL A 100 3.65 5.43 47.52
CA VAL A 100 3.50 5.42 48.98
C VAL A 100 4.76 4.80 49.57
#